data_AF-A0A1Y4J2R9-F1
#
_entry.id   AF-A0A1Y4J2R9-F1
#
_cell.length_a   1.000
_cell.length_b   1.000
_cell.length_c   1.000
_cell.angle_alpha   90.00
_cell.angle_beta   90.00
_cell.angle_gamma   90.00
#
_symmetry.space_group_name_H-M   'P 1'
#
loop_
_entity.id
_entity.type
_entity.pdbx_description
1 polymer ?
#
loop_
_entity_poly.entity_id
_entity_poly.type
_entity_poly.pdbx_seq_one_letter_code
_entity_poly.pdbx_strand_id
1 'polypeptide(L)' 'MSLSFQAGGTYQGCRLTVGEKAAKNKFWLYAEEDVFYYRFLMRLVEGRWMIDNAQSCYNGKWQFCGL' A
#
# COMPACT_ATOMS: atom_id res chain seq x y z
N MET A 1 6.61 -13.96 9.32
CA MET A 1 6.39 -12.64 9.96
C MET A 1 5.45 -11.87 9.03
N SER A 2 4.15 -11.86 9.33
CA SER A 2 3.15 -11.14 8.52
C SER A 2 2.97 -9.74 9.07
N LEU A 3 3.40 -8.71 8.32
CA LEU A 3 3.01 -7.34 8.61
C LEU A 3 1.54 -7.16 8.17
N SER A 4 0.63 -7.06 9.13
CA SER A 4 -0.76 -6.64 8.90
C SER A 4 -0.92 -5.22 9.44
N PHE A 5 -1.28 -4.26 8.58
CA PHE A 5 -1.61 -2.91 9.03
C PHE A 5 -3.07 -2.86 9.46
N GLN A 6 -3.30 -2.42 10.70
CA GLN A 6 -4.64 -2.20 11.25
C GLN A 6 -4.84 -0.69 11.45
N ALA A 7 -4.97 0.05 10.35
CA ALA A 7 -5.51 1.42 10.35
C ALA A 7 -6.97 1.33 9.90
N GLY A 8 -7.86 2.05 10.59
CA GLY A 8 -9.30 1.83 10.57
C GLY A 8 -9.93 1.63 9.19
N GLY A 9 -10.57 0.47 9.00
CA GLY A 9 -11.79 0.36 8.22
C GLY A 9 -11.72 -0.34 6.85
N THR A 10 -10.68 -0.14 6.03
CA THR A 10 -10.87 -0.37 4.57
C THR A 10 -9.99 -1.44 3.91
N TYR A 11 -8.94 -1.95 4.57
CA TYR A 11 -8.00 -2.92 3.97
C TYR A 11 -7.71 -4.13 4.88
N GLN A 12 -8.72 -4.59 5.63
CA GLN A 12 -8.61 -5.82 6.42
C GLN A 12 -8.55 -7.04 5.50
N GLY A 13 -7.45 -7.78 5.51
CA GLY A 13 -7.28 -9.02 4.73
C GLY A 13 -6.26 -8.94 3.60
N CYS A 14 -5.78 -7.73 3.27
CA CYS A 14 -4.71 -7.53 2.29
C CYS A 14 -3.39 -8.17 2.76
N ARG A 15 -2.83 -9.08 1.96
CA ARG A 15 -1.51 -9.68 2.19
C ARG A 15 -0.43 -8.84 1.52
N LEU A 16 0.50 -8.29 2.30
CA LEU A 16 1.68 -7.63 1.74
C LEU A 16 2.58 -8.64 1.02
N THR A 17 2.99 -8.32 -0.19
CA THR A 17 3.82 -9.19 -1.03
C THR A 17 5.22 -8.64 -1.20
N VAL A 18 5.34 -7.37 -1.60
CA VAL A 18 6.61 -6.75 -1.96
C VAL A 18 6.68 -5.31 -1.45
N GLY A 19 7.86 -4.91 -1.01
CA GLY A 19 8.22 -3.50 -0.80
C GLY A 19 9.20 -3.03 -1.88
N GLU A 20 8.88 -1.94 -2.58
CA GLU A 20 9.75 -1.34 -3.60
C GLU A 20 10.11 0.08 -3.22
N LYS A 21 11.41 0.39 -3.21
CA LYS A 21 11.88 1.73 -2.89
C LYS A 21 11.57 2.69 -4.05
N ALA A 22 10.72 3.67 -3.81
CA ALA A 22 10.36 4.69 -4.80
C ALA A 22 11.30 5.92 -4.74
N ALA A 23 11.72 6.31 -3.53
CA ALA A 23 12.63 7.42 -3.29
C ALA A 23 13.37 7.28 -1.94
N LYS A 24 14.21 8.26 -1.58
CA LYS A 24 14.91 8.28 -0.29
C LYS A 24 13.95 8.18 0.91
N ASN A 25 12.80 8.82 0.83
CA ASN A 25 11.78 8.91 1.88
C ASN A 25 10.42 8.34 1.43
N LYS A 26 10.39 7.52 0.37
CA LYS A 26 9.17 6.91 -0.15
C LYS A 26 9.39 5.46 -0.57
N PHE A 27 8.43 4.59 -0.32
CA PHE A 27 8.40 3.24 -0.87
C PHE A 27 6.98 2.79 -1.16
N TRP A 28 6.82 1.93 -2.15
CA TRP A 28 5.59 1.23 -2.42
C TRP A 28 5.51 -0.04 -1.58
N LEU A 29 4.35 -0.30 -1.00
CA LEU A 29 3.96 -1.61 -0.49
C LEU A 29 2.91 -2.18 -1.42
N TYR A 30 3.19 -3.33 -2.01
CA TYR A 30 2.24 -4.08 -2.80
C TYR A 30 1.49 -5.05 -1.89
N ALA A 31 0.18 -5.12 -2.11
CA ALA A 31 -0.69 -6.03 -1.39
C ALA A 31 -1.68 -6.70 -2.34
N GLU A 32 -2.15 -7.87 -1.94
CA GLU A 32 -3.13 -8.66 -2.69
C GLU A 32 -4.30 -9.01 -1.78
N GLU A 33 -5.50 -8.98 -2.33
CA GLU A 33 -6.73 -9.47 -1.72
C GLU A 33 -7.52 -10.24 -2.78
N ASP A 34 -7.45 -11.57 -2.73
CA ASP A 34 -8.04 -12.46 -3.73
C ASP A 34 -7.58 -12.12 -5.16
N VAL A 35 -8.46 -11.59 -6.02
CA VAL A 35 -8.15 -11.17 -7.39
C VAL A 35 -7.74 -9.69 -7.51
N PHE A 36 -7.77 -8.94 -6.41
CA PHE A 36 -7.45 -7.52 -6.36
C PHE A 36 -5.99 -7.29 -5.98
N TYR A 37 -5.36 -6.34 -6.67
CA TYR A 37 -4.01 -5.89 -6.38
C TYR A 37 -4.04 -4.44 -5.93
N TYR A 38 -3.34 -4.17 -4.84
CA TYR A 38 -3.21 -2.84 -4.25
C TYR A 38 -1.74 -2.45 -4.17
N ARG A 39 -1.49 -1.14 -4.17
CA ARG A 39 -0.21 -0.59 -3.73
C ARG A 39 -0.40 0.67 -2.90
N PHE A 40 0.38 0.78 -1.85
CA PHE A 40 0.37 1.90 -0.91
C PHE A 40 1.70 2.65 -1.01
N LEU A 41 1.65 3.94 -1.31
CA LEU A 41 2.82 4.79 -1.26
C LEU A 41 3.04 5.20 0.19
N MET A 42 4.07 4.64 0.80
CA MET A 42 4.52 5.04 2.12
C MET A 42 5.45 6.25 1.99
N ARG A 43 5.30 7.24 2.87
CA ARG A 43 6.16 8.41 2.98
C ARG A 43 6.64 8.57 4.41
N LEU A 44 7.93 8.85 4.58
CA LEU A 44 8.51 9.17 5.87
C LEU A 44 8.24 10.66 6.18
N VAL A 45 7.46 10.90 7.23
CA VAL A 45 7.11 12.24 7.74
C VAL A 45 7.48 12.25 9.21
N GLU A 46 8.38 13.16 9.61
CA GLU A 46 8.81 13.34 11.01
C GLU A 46 9.22 12.03 11.72
N GLY A 47 9.92 11.15 11.00
CA GLY A 47 10.38 9.87 11.53
C GLY A 47 9.32 8.75 11.57
N ARG A 48 8.11 9.01 11.05
CA ARG A 48 7.02 8.02 10.97
C ARG A 48 6.63 7.74 9.52
N TRP A 49 6.36 6.48 9.21
CA TRP A 49 5.87 6.08 7.90
C TRP A 49 4.36 6.22 7.85
N MET A 50 3.88 7.01 6.89
CA MET A 50 2.48 7.31 6.67
C MET A 50 2.09 6.89 5.25
N ILE A 51 0.83 6.53 5.04
CA ILE A 51 0.32 6.29 3.69
C ILE A 51 0.08 7.67 3.03
N ASP A 52 0.86 7.97 2.01
CA ASP A 52 0.76 9.18 1.16
C ASP A 52 -0.28 8.97 0.05
N ASN A 53 -0.46 7.71 -0.38
CA ASN A 53 -1.37 7.36 -1.47
C ASN A 53 -1.73 5.87 -1.47
N ALA A 54 -2.92 5.50 -1.97
CA ALA A 54 -3.28 4.13 -2.27
C ALA A 54 -3.86 3.99 -3.69
N GLN A 55 -3.48 2.90 -4.35
CA GLN A 55 -3.93 2.58 -5.70
C GLN A 55 -4.33 1.11 -5.80
N SER A 56 -5.36 0.85 -6.59
CA SER A 56 -5.79 -0.48 -6.96
C SER A 56 -5.51 -0.72 -8.45
N CYS A 57 -5.17 -1.95 -8.82
CA CYS A 57 -4.98 -2.35 -10.20
C CYS A 57 -6.28 -2.93 -10.77
N TYR A 58 -6.85 -2.26 -11.78
CA TYR A 58 -7.97 -2.77 -12.56
C TYR A 58 -7.56 -2.86 -14.02
N ASN A 59 -7.75 -4.02 -14.66
CA ASN A 59 -7.36 -4.27 -16.06
C ASN A 59 -5.90 -3.89 -16.37
N GLY A 60 -4.97 -4.22 -15.45
CA GLY A 60 -3.54 -3.90 -15.60
C GLY A 60 -3.19 -2.42 -15.43
N LYS A 61 -4.15 -1.58 -15.02
CA LYS A 61 -3.95 -0.13 -14.82
C LYS A 61 -4.12 0.22 -13.36
N TRP A 62 -3.13 0.95 -12.83
CA TRP A 62 -3.20 1.53 -11.50
C TRP A 62 -4.10 2.75 -11.50
N GLN A 63 -5.07 2.77 -10.58
CA GLN A 63 -5.99 3.87 -10.37
C GLN A 63 -6.03 4.24 -8.89
N PHE A 64 -6.23 5.51 -8.58
CA PHE A 64 -6.37 5.98 -7.20
C PHE A 64 -7.66 5.44 -6.59
N CYS A 65 -7.57 4.79 -5.43
CA CYS A 65 -8.73 4.19 -4.75
C CYS A 65 -9.05 4.84 -3.39
N GLY A 66 -8.47 6.02 -3.11
CA GLY A 66 -8.71 6.77 -1.88
C GLY A 66 -7.86 6.31 -0.69
N LEU A 67 -7.90 7.09 0.40
CA LEU A 67 -7.31 6.76 1.70
C LEU A 67 -8.41 6.50 2.71
#